data_AF-A0A0C9WZP7-F1
#
_entry.id   AF-A0A0C9WZP7-F1
#
_cell.length_a   1.000
_cell.length_b   1.000
_cell.length_c   1.000
_cell.angle_alpha   90.00
_cell.angle_beta   90.00
_cell.angle_gamma   90.00
#
_symmetry.space_group_name_H-M   'P 1'
#
loop_
_entity.id
_entity.type
_entity.pdbx_description
1 polymer ?
#
loop_
_entity_poly.entity_id
_entity_poly.type
_entity_poly.pdbx_seq_one_letter_code
_entity_poly.pdbx_strand_id
1 'polypeptide(L)'
;LGKWTHTHEIPTAEDILSDPSTISYTGDVNKALSPHTGVLHRLLTAPNSSNPEISSNLIPAKKWLEDKGKAFENTLIPYVGTLSITERAQIANWFETHISRDKRIQVAWFGFLPIAHAHTLFIAHRMTKNPTFKTYSEVEILHKAWDVQLTSVPMILNEIDVDRECLESLEEEMFESSDRTGVSGNFQWGLDAGHHQGGWDPSFGVQESWDGKKRVGSESEREVRLRSHSSSRH
;
A
#
# COMPACT_ATOMS: atom_id res chain seq x y z
N LEU A 1 -4.97 3.65 29.93
CA LEU A 1 -4.45 3.04 28.69
C LEU A 1 -3.31 3.89 28.12
N GLY A 2 -2.37 3.26 27.40
CA GLY A 2 -1.42 4.00 26.56
C GLY A 2 -2.10 4.49 25.28
N LYS A 3 -1.52 5.50 24.62
CA LYS A 3 -2.06 6.04 23.37
C LYS A 3 -2.06 4.97 22.27
N TRP A 4 -3.21 4.73 21.65
CA TRP A 4 -3.40 3.86 20.48
C TRP A 4 -3.54 4.72 19.23
N THR A 5 -3.04 4.24 18.09
CA THR A 5 -3.25 4.86 16.77
C THR A 5 -4.39 4.13 16.11
N HIS A 6 -5.43 4.87 15.71
CA HIS A 6 -6.61 4.23 15.15
C HIS A 6 -6.30 3.59 13.80
N THR A 7 -7.02 2.52 13.46
CA THR A 7 -6.73 1.76 12.23
C THR A 7 -6.93 2.60 10.96
N HIS A 8 -7.86 3.55 10.99
CA HIS A 8 -8.08 4.51 9.89
C HIS A 8 -7.00 5.60 9.81
N GLU A 9 -6.18 5.78 10.85
CA GLU A 9 -5.01 6.67 10.85
C GLU A 9 -3.76 5.97 10.28
N ILE A 10 -3.80 4.63 10.10
CA ILE A 10 -2.72 3.86 9.48
C ILE A 10 -2.76 4.08 7.97
N PRO A 11 -1.67 4.60 7.35
CA PRO A 11 -1.62 4.82 5.91
C PRO A 11 -1.89 3.54 5.12
N THR A 12 -2.81 3.60 4.17
CA THR A 12 -3.02 2.55 3.19
C THR A 12 -1.85 2.45 2.20
N ALA A 13 -1.82 1.37 1.44
CA ALA A 13 -0.91 1.28 0.30
C ALA A 13 -1.15 2.42 -0.73
N GLU A 14 -2.40 2.83 -0.92
CA GLU A 14 -2.74 3.99 -1.76
C GLU A 14 -2.13 5.28 -1.19
N ASP A 15 -2.26 5.51 0.12
CA ASP A 15 -1.68 6.69 0.78
C ASP A 15 -0.15 6.73 0.63
N ILE A 16 0.50 5.57 0.82
CA ILE A 16 1.96 5.43 0.70
C ILE A 16 2.42 5.69 -0.74
N LEU A 17 1.67 5.23 -1.73
CA LEU A 17 2.04 5.34 -3.14
C LEU A 17 1.64 6.68 -3.77
N SER A 18 0.69 7.39 -3.17
CA SER A 18 0.21 8.69 -3.64
C SER A 18 1.28 9.77 -3.54
N ASP A 19 2.09 9.76 -2.48
CA ASP A 19 3.26 10.63 -2.35
C ASP A 19 4.56 9.82 -2.23
N PRO A 20 5.14 9.39 -3.36
CA PRO A 20 6.36 8.61 -3.34
C PRO A 20 7.54 9.39 -2.75
N SER A 21 7.47 10.73 -2.66
CA SER A 21 8.52 11.56 -2.06
C SER A 21 8.78 11.27 -0.57
N THR A 22 7.80 10.67 0.11
CA THR A 22 7.89 10.28 1.53
C THR A 22 8.82 9.10 1.79
N ILE A 23 9.08 8.25 0.78
CA ILE A 23 9.94 7.07 0.90
C ILE A 23 11.14 7.21 -0.05
N SER A 24 12.31 7.45 0.54
CA SER A 24 13.56 7.54 -0.23
C SER A 24 13.92 6.21 -0.91
N TYR A 25 14.31 6.26 -2.18
CA TYR A 25 14.80 5.08 -2.90
C TYR A 25 16.14 4.59 -2.34
N THR A 26 16.40 3.28 -2.48
CA THR A 26 17.67 2.68 -2.05
C THR A 26 18.75 2.77 -3.12
N GLY A 27 20.02 2.60 -2.72
CA GLY A 27 21.12 2.46 -3.67
C GLY A 27 20.95 1.29 -4.65
N ASP A 28 20.22 0.25 -4.26
CA ASP A 28 19.94 -0.91 -5.13
C ASP A 28 18.92 -0.54 -6.23
N VAL A 29 17.86 0.18 -5.88
CA VAL A 29 16.90 0.75 -6.86
C VAL A 29 17.64 1.68 -7.82
N ASN A 30 18.46 2.58 -7.29
CA ASN A 30 19.24 3.50 -8.12
C ASN A 30 20.17 2.75 -9.08
N LYS A 31 20.87 1.71 -8.59
CA LYS A 31 21.77 0.90 -9.41
C LYS A 31 21.03 0.14 -10.52
N ALA A 32 19.84 -0.36 -10.23
CA ALA A 32 19.01 -1.07 -11.19
C ALA A 32 18.47 -0.15 -12.30
N LEU A 33 18.03 1.06 -11.95
CA LEU A 33 17.28 1.91 -12.89
C LEU A 33 18.14 2.96 -13.61
N SER A 34 19.23 3.43 -13.01
CA SER A 34 20.11 4.46 -13.59
C SER A 34 20.55 4.17 -15.04
N PRO A 35 20.96 2.94 -15.41
CA PRO A 35 21.37 2.63 -16.78
C PRO A 35 20.26 2.84 -17.82
N HIS A 36 18.99 2.79 -17.39
CA HIS A 36 17.82 2.79 -18.27
C HIS A 36 17.08 4.13 -18.28
N THR A 37 17.68 5.20 -17.73
CA THR A 37 17.09 6.56 -17.69
C THR A 37 16.58 7.02 -19.06
N GLY A 38 17.37 6.81 -20.12
CA GLY A 38 16.99 7.18 -21.49
C GLY A 38 15.77 6.42 -22.00
N VAL A 39 15.73 5.10 -21.75
CA VAL A 39 14.60 4.23 -22.15
C VAL A 39 13.33 4.64 -21.43
N LEU A 40 13.39 4.81 -20.11
CA LEU A 40 12.25 5.20 -19.28
C LEU A 40 11.71 6.59 -19.65
N HIS A 41 12.59 7.55 -19.93
CA HIS A 41 12.17 8.87 -20.41
C HIS A 41 11.50 8.81 -21.78
N ARG A 42 12.01 7.99 -22.71
CA ARG A 42 11.37 7.81 -24.03
C ARG A 42 10.01 7.12 -23.92
N LEU A 43 9.87 6.14 -23.02
CA LEU A 43 8.57 5.52 -22.75
C LEU A 43 7.54 6.54 -22.23
N LEU A 44 7.99 7.49 -21.41
CA LEU A 44 7.12 8.54 -20.89
C LEU A 44 6.69 9.53 -21.97
N THR A 45 7.60 9.95 -22.86
CA THR A 45 7.33 11.06 -23.78
C THR A 45 6.93 10.63 -25.20
N ALA A 46 7.37 9.47 -25.67
CA ALA A 46 7.16 9.00 -27.03
C ALA A 46 7.09 7.46 -27.12
N PRO A 47 6.12 6.80 -26.43
CA PRO A 47 6.04 5.34 -26.37
C PRO A 47 5.80 4.67 -27.74
N ASN A 48 5.16 5.38 -28.67
CA ASN A 48 4.94 4.92 -30.06
C ASN A 48 6.15 5.09 -30.98
N SER A 49 7.26 5.69 -30.52
CA SER A 49 8.39 5.92 -31.41
C SER A 49 9.01 4.60 -31.88
N SER A 50 9.46 4.56 -33.14
CA SER A 50 10.13 3.40 -33.73
C SER A 50 11.59 3.27 -33.27
N ASN A 51 11.95 3.85 -32.13
CA ASN A 51 13.31 3.78 -31.61
C ASN A 51 13.61 2.34 -31.14
N PRO A 52 14.73 1.73 -31.58
CA PRO A 52 15.05 0.35 -31.24
C PRO A 52 15.20 0.08 -29.74
N GLU A 53 15.61 1.09 -28.96
CA GLU A 53 15.76 1.00 -27.49
C GLU A 53 14.43 0.76 -26.77
N ILE A 54 13.31 1.20 -27.36
CA ILE A 54 11.96 0.97 -26.82
C ILE A 54 11.14 0.00 -27.66
N SER A 55 11.83 -0.87 -28.40
CA SER A 55 11.17 -1.93 -29.16
C SER A 55 10.49 -2.94 -28.24
N SER A 56 9.42 -3.55 -28.73
CA SER A 56 8.59 -4.51 -27.99
C SER A 56 9.36 -5.78 -27.59
N ASN A 57 10.47 -6.07 -28.26
CA ASN A 57 11.37 -7.15 -27.87
C ASN A 57 12.10 -6.85 -26.55
N LEU A 58 12.50 -5.59 -26.33
CA LEU A 58 13.22 -5.15 -25.14
C LEU A 58 12.28 -4.72 -24.01
N ILE A 59 11.01 -4.46 -24.33
CA ILE A 59 10.00 -3.99 -23.38
C ILE A 59 8.81 -4.95 -23.39
N PRO A 60 8.85 -6.02 -22.57
CA PRO A 60 7.79 -7.03 -22.53
C PRO A 60 6.40 -6.45 -22.25
N ALA A 61 6.29 -5.44 -21.38
CA ALA A 61 5.05 -4.73 -21.09
C ALA A 61 4.46 -4.04 -22.33
N LYS A 62 5.30 -3.51 -23.21
CA LYS A 62 4.88 -2.89 -24.48
C LYS A 62 4.38 -3.95 -25.45
N LYS A 63 5.11 -5.06 -25.60
CA LYS A 63 4.66 -6.21 -26.39
C LYS A 63 3.31 -6.73 -25.90
N TRP A 64 3.10 -6.82 -24.59
CA TRP A 64 1.82 -7.24 -24.02
C TRP A 64 0.65 -6.32 -24.38
N LEU A 65 0.89 -5.00 -24.43
CA LEU A 65 -0.11 -4.03 -24.89
C LEU A 65 -0.40 -4.17 -26.40
N GLU A 66 0.64 -4.34 -27.21
CA GLU A 66 0.53 -4.58 -28.66
C GLU A 66 -0.28 -5.85 -28.96
N ASP A 67 0.07 -6.96 -28.33
CA ASP A 67 -0.59 -8.24 -28.50
C ASP A 67 -2.08 -8.18 -28.08
N LYS A 68 -2.45 -7.21 -27.22
CA LYS A 68 -3.83 -6.93 -26.79
C LYS A 68 -4.53 -5.81 -27.58
N GLY A 69 -3.86 -5.18 -28.53
CA GLY A 69 -4.38 -4.03 -29.28
C GLY A 69 -4.73 -2.84 -28.38
N LYS A 70 -3.94 -2.61 -27.33
CA LYS A 70 -4.15 -1.54 -26.34
C LYS A 70 -3.17 -0.38 -26.56
N ALA A 71 -3.62 0.84 -26.26
CA ALA A 71 -2.80 2.05 -26.37
C ALA A 71 -1.69 2.07 -25.30
N PHE A 72 -0.53 2.66 -25.61
CA PHE A 72 0.63 2.64 -24.72
C PHE A 72 0.61 3.74 -23.66
N GLU A 73 -0.09 4.83 -23.93
CA GLU A 73 -0.07 6.06 -23.12
C GLU A 73 -1.02 5.99 -21.93
N ASN A 74 -2.15 5.30 -22.06
CA ASN A 74 -3.26 5.39 -21.13
C ASN A 74 -3.89 4.04 -20.75
N THR A 75 -3.26 2.93 -21.15
CA THR A 75 -3.71 1.61 -20.69
C THR A 75 -3.05 1.26 -19.37
N LEU A 76 -3.88 1.07 -18.34
CA LEU A 76 -3.43 0.63 -17.03
C LEU A 76 -2.77 -0.75 -17.09
N ILE A 77 -1.62 -0.87 -16.43
CA ILE A 77 -0.90 -2.13 -16.21
C ILE A 77 -0.86 -2.37 -14.69
N PRO A 78 -1.90 -3.00 -14.11
CA PRO A 78 -2.03 -3.15 -12.66
C PRO A 78 -1.15 -4.27 -12.07
N TYR A 79 -0.11 -4.72 -12.77
CA TYR A 79 0.73 -5.85 -12.38
C TYR A 79 2.06 -5.36 -11.84
N VAL A 80 2.36 -5.72 -10.59
CA VAL A 80 3.57 -5.28 -9.87
C VAL A 80 4.44 -6.43 -9.37
N GLY A 81 4.02 -7.68 -9.62
CA GLY A 81 4.82 -8.84 -9.28
C GLY A 81 4.96 -9.06 -7.78
N THR A 82 6.16 -9.47 -7.40
CA THR A 82 6.59 -9.75 -6.03
C THR A 82 7.11 -8.50 -5.30
N LEU A 83 6.89 -7.31 -5.85
CA LEU A 83 7.37 -6.07 -5.25
C LEU A 83 6.51 -5.68 -4.04
N SER A 84 7.16 -5.40 -2.92
CA SER A 84 6.47 -4.85 -1.74
C SER A 84 6.00 -3.40 -2.00
N ILE A 85 5.06 -2.92 -1.19
CA ILE A 85 4.59 -1.52 -1.22
C ILE A 85 5.78 -0.56 -1.10
N THR A 86 6.69 -0.82 -0.17
CA THR A 86 7.89 -0.01 0.03
C THR A 86 8.77 0.03 -1.21
N GLU A 87 8.99 -1.10 -1.88
CA GLU A 87 9.79 -1.14 -3.11
C GLU A 87 9.13 -0.40 -4.26
N ARG A 88 7.81 -0.52 -4.39
CA ARG A 88 7.03 0.22 -5.39
C ARG A 88 7.12 1.73 -5.13
N ALA A 89 6.98 2.16 -3.88
CA ALA A 89 7.14 3.55 -3.49
C ALA A 89 8.56 4.06 -3.77
N GLN A 90 9.59 3.27 -3.49
CA GLN A 90 10.98 3.59 -3.79
C GLN A 90 11.23 3.71 -5.30
N ILE A 91 10.70 2.80 -6.12
CA ILE A 91 10.81 2.88 -7.58
C ILE A 91 10.07 4.12 -8.11
N ALA A 92 8.87 4.40 -7.60
CA ALA A 92 8.11 5.60 -7.95
C ALA A 92 8.86 6.88 -7.55
N ASN A 93 9.48 6.92 -6.36
CA ASN A 93 10.30 8.04 -5.89
C ASN A 93 11.48 8.29 -6.83
N TRP A 94 12.19 7.21 -7.19
CA TRP A 94 13.30 7.29 -8.13
C TRP A 94 12.85 7.80 -9.50
N PHE A 95 11.74 7.26 -10.02
CA PHE A 95 11.18 7.62 -11.31
C PHE A 95 10.75 9.09 -11.36
N GLU A 96 10.07 9.57 -10.32
CA GLU A 96 9.69 10.96 -10.17
C GLU A 96 10.91 11.88 -10.14
N THR A 97 11.95 11.50 -9.39
CA THR A 97 13.17 12.30 -9.22
C THR A 97 13.98 12.40 -10.51
N HIS A 98 14.09 11.32 -11.29
CA HIS A 98 15.05 11.25 -12.41
C HIS A 98 14.40 11.40 -13.78
N ILE A 99 13.18 10.89 -13.95
CA ILE A 99 12.51 10.76 -15.24
C ILE A 99 11.47 11.86 -15.42
N SER A 100 10.48 11.93 -14.53
CA SER A 100 9.35 12.85 -14.67
C SER A 100 9.73 14.28 -14.24
N ARG A 101 10.42 14.43 -13.10
CA ARG A 101 10.85 15.71 -12.49
C ARG A 101 9.73 16.71 -12.21
N ASP A 102 8.47 16.33 -12.42
CA ASP A 102 7.28 17.16 -12.22
C ASP A 102 6.14 16.30 -11.67
N LYS A 103 5.71 16.57 -10.43
CA LYS A 103 4.59 15.87 -9.79
C LYS A 103 3.28 15.99 -10.58
N ARG A 104 3.10 17.03 -11.40
CA ARG A 104 1.87 17.25 -12.18
C ARG A 104 1.64 16.21 -13.27
N ILE A 105 2.70 15.55 -13.72
CA ILE A 105 2.60 14.50 -14.74
C ILE A 105 2.59 13.10 -14.13
N GLN A 106 2.42 12.96 -12.80
CA GLN A 106 2.27 11.67 -12.12
C GLN A 106 1.15 10.83 -12.76
N VAL A 107 0.03 11.48 -13.07
CA VAL A 107 -1.11 10.87 -13.78
C VAL A 107 -0.76 10.34 -15.18
N ALA A 108 0.38 10.71 -15.77
CA ALA A 108 0.81 10.24 -17.09
C ALA A 108 1.71 9.00 -17.03
N TRP A 109 2.18 8.59 -15.84
CA TRP A 109 3.05 7.42 -15.70
C TRP A 109 2.64 6.46 -14.61
N PHE A 110 1.90 6.91 -13.60
CA PHE A 110 1.47 6.05 -12.50
C PHE A 110 0.51 4.97 -13.01
N GLY A 111 0.87 3.70 -12.76
CA GLY A 111 0.12 2.54 -13.25
C GLY A 111 0.22 2.29 -14.76
N PHE A 112 1.04 3.03 -15.52
CA PHE A 112 1.15 2.89 -16.97
C PHE A 112 2.48 2.28 -17.42
N LEU A 113 2.65 2.16 -18.75
CA LEU A 113 3.80 1.50 -19.38
C LEU A 113 5.17 1.91 -18.81
N PRO A 114 5.49 3.21 -18.58
CA PRO A 114 6.82 3.60 -18.13
C PRO A 114 7.18 3.03 -16.75
N ILE A 115 6.28 3.15 -15.77
CA ILE A 115 6.53 2.65 -14.41
C ILE A 115 6.44 1.13 -14.35
N ALA A 116 5.55 0.52 -15.14
CA ALA A 116 5.45 -0.93 -15.24
C ALA A 116 6.76 -1.54 -15.77
N HIS A 117 7.42 -0.89 -16.73
CA HIS A 117 8.73 -1.31 -17.19
C HIS A 117 9.83 -1.08 -16.13
N ALA A 118 9.76 0.01 -15.34
CA ALA A 118 10.68 0.21 -14.22
C ALA A 118 10.57 -0.92 -13.17
N HIS A 119 9.35 -1.40 -12.89
CA HIS A 119 9.16 -2.60 -12.05
C HIS A 119 9.84 -3.83 -12.67
N THR A 120 9.65 -4.07 -13.97
CA THR A 120 10.30 -5.19 -14.69
C THR A 120 11.82 -5.11 -14.59
N LEU A 121 12.41 -3.93 -14.79
CA LEU A 121 13.86 -3.71 -14.69
C LEU A 121 14.39 -4.04 -13.30
N PHE A 122 13.68 -3.62 -12.25
CA PHE A 122 14.10 -3.89 -10.87
C PHE A 122 13.98 -5.38 -10.51
N ILE A 123 12.93 -6.06 -10.96
CA ILE A 123 12.79 -7.52 -10.80
C ILE A 123 13.92 -8.23 -11.56
N ALA A 124 14.20 -7.83 -12.80
CA ALA A 124 15.31 -8.38 -13.59
C ALA A 124 16.66 -8.21 -12.89
N HIS A 125 16.93 -7.02 -12.34
CA HIS A 125 18.12 -6.75 -11.53
C HIS A 125 18.25 -7.71 -10.34
N ARG A 126 17.15 -8.01 -9.63
CA ARG A 126 17.17 -9.02 -8.56
C ARG A 126 17.47 -10.42 -9.07
N MET A 127 16.91 -10.79 -10.21
CA MET A 127 17.13 -12.10 -10.82
C MET A 127 18.60 -12.31 -11.20
N THR A 128 19.30 -11.27 -11.69
CA THR A 128 20.74 -11.38 -12.01
C THR A 128 21.63 -11.69 -10.80
N LYS A 129 21.17 -11.41 -9.58
CA LYS A 129 21.90 -11.76 -8.34
C LYS A 129 21.86 -13.25 -8.06
N ASN A 130 20.87 -13.98 -8.59
CA ASN A 130 20.78 -15.41 -8.44
C ASN A 130 21.68 -16.12 -9.48
N PRO A 131 22.59 -17.02 -9.06
CA PRO A 131 23.49 -17.74 -9.95
C PRO A 131 22.82 -18.46 -11.12
N THR A 132 21.56 -18.89 -10.98
CA THR A 132 20.78 -19.55 -12.04
C THR A 132 20.65 -18.68 -13.29
N PHE A 133 20.63 -17.34 -13.15
CA PHE A 133 20.41 -16.43 -14.27
C PHE A 133 21.70 -15.96 -14.96
N LYS A 134 22.88 -16.42 -14.53
CA LYS A 134 24.18 -16.00 -15.11
C LYS A 134 24.35 -16.38 -16.58
N THR A 135 23.69 -17.45 -17.04
CA THR A 135 23.78 -17.94 -18.42
C THR A 135 22.73 -17.33 -19.34
N TYR A 136 21.76 -16.59 -18.79
CA TYR A 136 20.69 -15.98 -19.55
C TYR A 136 21.14 -14.64 -20.13
N SER A 137 20.69 -14.35 -21.34
CA SER A 137 20.84 -13.02 -21.91
C SER A 137 19.97 -12.00 -21.18
N GLU A 138 20.32 -10.72 -21.25
CA GLU A 138 19.55 -9.63 -20.63
C GLU A 138 18.07 -9.63 -21.06
N VAL A 139 17.83 -9.89 -22.35
CA VAL A 139 16.47 -9.97 -22.91
C VAL A 139 15.68 -11.12 -22.29
N GLU A 140 16.28 -12.31 -22.17
CA GLU A 140 15.60 -13.45 -21.53
C GLU A 140 15.29 -13.17 -20.06
N ILE A 141 16.18 -12.48 -19.34
CA ILE A 141 15.93 -12.09 -17.95
C ILE A 141 14.77 -11.10 -17.88
N LEU A 142 14.69 -10.12 -18.80
CA LEU A 142 13.58 -9.16 -18.84
C LEU A 142 12.23 -9.82 -19.10
N HIS A 143 12.16 -10.76 -20.04
CA HIS A 143 10.92 -11.50 -20.30
C HIS A 143 10.51 -12.35 -19.10
N LYS A 144 11.46 -13.03 -18.44
CA LYS A 144 11.16 -13.77 -17.21
C LYS A 144 10.75 -12.87 -16.05
N ALA A 145 11.38 -11.71 -15.91
CA ALA A 145 11.01 -10.72 -14.89
C ALA A 145 9.59 -10.19 -15.12
N TRP A 146 9.20 -9.99 -16.39
CA TRP A 146 7.84 -9.64 -16.77
C TRP A 146 6.83 -10.75 -16.45
N ASP A 147 7.19 -12.02 -16.71
CA ASP A 147 6.33 -13.14 -16.34
C ASP A 147 6.09 -13.19 -14.82
N VAL A 148 7.13 -12.96 -14.00
CA VAL A 148 7.01 -12.83 -12.54
C VAL A 148 6.12 -11.64 -12.17
N GLN A 149 6.24 -10.53 -12.88
CA GLN A 149 5.40 -9.35 -12.68
C GLN A 149 3.92 -9.65 -12.95
N LEU A 150 3.63 -10.36 -14.04
CA LEU A 150 2.28 -10.66 -14.53
C LEU A 150 1.59 -11.79 -13.74
N THR A 151 2.34 -12.78 -13.27
CA THR A 151 1.81 -13.95 -12.53
C THR A 151 1.34 -13.62 -11.12
N SER A 152 1.63 -12.41 -10.63
CA SER A 152 1.15 -11.93 -9.34
C SER A 152 -0.26 -11.34 -9.47
N VAL A 153 -1.05 -11.44 -8.40
CA VAL A 153 -2.43 -10.92 -8.37
C VAL A 153 -2.41 -9.41 -8.68
N PRO A 154 -3.33 -8.89 -9.52
CA PRO A 154 -3.38 -7.47 -9.85
C PRO A 154 -3.47 -6.59 -8.60
N MET A 155 -2.78 -5.45 -8.62
CA MET A 155 -2.72 -4.42 -7.58
C MET A 155 -4.11 -4.04 -7.02
N ILE A 156 -5.11 -3.94 -7.89
CA ILE A 156 -6.47 -3.50 -7.54
C ILE A 156 -7.20 -4.52 -6.66
N LEU A 157 -6.79 -5.79 -6.68
CA LEU A 157 -7.59 -6.87 -6.11
C LEU A 157 -7.12 -7.36 -4.74
N ASN A 158 -5.93 -6.98 -4.23
CA ASN A 158 -5.34 -7.73 -3.10
C ASN A 158 -4.41 -7.00 -2.14
N GLU A 159 -4.39 -5.67 -2.06
CA GLU A 159 -3.78 -5.01 -0.89
C GLU A 159 -4.73 -5.05 0.31
N ILE A 160 -5.15 -6.26 0.69
CA ILE A 160 -5.82 -6.52 1.96
C ILE A 160 -4.72 -6.62 3.01
N ASP A 161 -4.57 -5.56 3.80
CA ASP A 161 -3.74 -5.57 5.00
C ASP A 161 -4.51 -6.31 6.10
N VAL A 162 -4.25 -7.61 6.24
CA VAL A 162 -4.93 -8.49 7.20
C VAL A 162 -4.76 -7.99 8.63
N ASP A 163 -3.59 -7.45 8.97
CA ASP A 163 -3.34 -6.92 10.31
C ASP A 163 -4.23 -5.70 10.54
N ARG A 164 -4.30 -4.80 9.56
CA ARG A 164 -5.22 -3.66 9.59
C ARG A 164 -6.68 -4.11 9.67
N GLU A 165 -7.16 -5.06 8.87
CA GLU A 165 -8.55 -5.54 8.96
C GLU A 165 -8.86 -6.16 10.32
N CYS A 166 -7.89 -6.89 10.89
CA CYS A 166 -8.00 -7.48 12.22
C CYS A 166 -8.04 -6.38 13.31
N LEU A 167 -7.23 -5.33 13.18
CA LEU A 167 -7.26 -4.17 14.07
C LEU A 167 -8.57 -3.38 13.92
N GLU A 168 -9.08 -3.18 12.71
CA GLU A 168 -10.35 -2.51 12.44
C GLU A 168 -11.52 -3.29 13.04
N SER A 169 -11.54 -4.61 12.86
CA SER A 169 -12.55 -5.48 13.47
C SER A 169 -12.48 -5.46 15.00
N LEU A 170 -11.26 -5.44 15.56
CA LEU A 170 -11.08 -5.32 17.01
C LEU A 170 -11.56 -3.96 17.53
N GLU A 171 -11.24 -2.87 16.82
CA GLU A 171 -11.70 -1.52 17.15
C GLU A 171 -13.22 -1.40 17.08
N GLU A 172 -13.85 -2.01 16.08
CA GLU A 172 -15.30 -2.07 15.97
C GLU A 172 -15.90 -2.77 17.21
N GLU A 173 -15.40 -3.93 17.61
CA GLU A 173 -15.86 -4.62 18.83
C GLU A 173 -15.62 -3.80 20.12
N MET A 174 -14.54 -3.02 20.17
CA MET A 174 -14.17 -2.24 21.35
C MET A 174 -14.92 -0.91 21.47
N PHE A 175 -15.21 -0.25 20.36
CA PHE A 175 -15.68 1.14 20.33
C PHE A 175 -17.04 1.34 19.65
N GLU A 176 -17.58 0.36 18.92
CA GLU A 176 -18.95 0.44 18.40
C GLU A 176 -19.94 0.53 19.57
N SER A 177 -20.86 1.50 19.49
CA SER A 177 -21.82 1.79 20.56
C SER A 177 -23.22 1.23 20.25
N SER A 178 -23.30 -0.05 19.85
CA SER A 178 -24.55 -0.71 19.49
C SER A 178 -24.99 -1.81 20.46
N ASP A 179 -26.22 -2.30 20.30
CA ASP A 179 -26.73 -3.45 21.08
C ASP A 179 -25.88 -4.72 20.88
N ARG A 180 -25.13 -4.81 19.78
CA ARG A 180 -24.28 -5.95 19.43
C ARG A 180 -23.07 -6.07 20.36
N THR A 181 -22.41 -4.95 20.67
CA THR A 181 -21.22 -4.90 21.52
C THR A 181 -21.54 -4.84 23.02
N GLY A 182 -22.81 -4.65 23.37
CA GLY A 182 -23.32 -4.79 24.73
C GLY A 182 -22.72 -3.78 25.72
N VAL A 183 -22.08 -4.27 26.77
CA VAL A 183 -21.49 -3.43 27.84
C VAL A 183 -20.14 -2.84 27.41
N SER A 184 -19.41 -3.51 26.51
CA SER A 184 -18.10 -3.06 26.01
C SER A 184 -18.21 -1.75 25.21
N GLY A 185 -19.31 -1.57 24.47
CA GLY A 185 -19.60 -0.35 23.70
C GLY A 185 -20.03 0.87 24.54
N ASN A 186 -20.14 0.75 25.87
CA ASN A 186 -20.54 1.86 26.76
C ASN A 186 -19.37 2.79 27.13
N PHE A 187 -18.39 2.99 26.26
CA PHE A 187 -17.22 3.84 26.51
C PHE A 187 -16.45 3.45 27.79
N GLN A 188 -16.48 2.17 28.17
CA GLN A 188 -15.89 1.70 29.44
C GLN A 188 -14.37 1.54 29.37
N TRP A 189 -13.81 1.48 28.16
CA TRP A 189 -12.39 1.29 27.94
C TRP A 189 -11.59 2.49 28.46
N GLY A 190 -10.81 2.25 29.52
CA GLY A 190 -9.88 3.22 30.11
C GLY A 190 -10.40 3.96 31.35
N LEU A 191 -11.70 3.85 31.66
CA LEU A 191 -12.29 4.43 32.88
C LEU A 191 -11.75 3.79 34.18
N ASP A 192 -11.35 2.50 34.11
CA ASP A 192 -10.85 1.73 35.26
C ASP A 192 -9.37 1.96 35.61
N ALA A 193 -8.59 2.67 34.76
CA ALA A 193 -7.12 2.68 34.84
C ALA A 193 -6.49 4.04 35.21
N GLY A 194 -7.27 5.00 35.74
CA GLY A 194 -6.80 6.37 35.98
C GLY A 194 -6.69 7.19 34.69
N HIS A 195 -6.13 8.41 34.78
CA HIS A 195 -6.03 9.31 33.63
C HIS A 195 -5.35 8.64 32.43
N HIS A 196 -5.97 8.73 31.25
CA HIS A 196 -5.36 8.27 30.01
C HIS A 196 -4.05 9.01 29.74
N GLN A 197 -3.08 8.33 29.11
CA GLN A 197 -1.80 8.94 28.78
C GLN A 197 -2.03 10.20 27.92
N GLY A 198 -1.70 11.37 28.46
CA GLY A 198 -1.88 12.65 27.78
C GLY A 198 -3.34 13.09 27.59
N GLY A 199 -4.30 12.53 28.35
CA GLY A 199 -5.72 12.86 28.21
C GLY A 199 -6.36 12.33 26.92
N TRP A 200 -5.71 11.36 26.26
CA TRP A 200 -6.19 10.74 25.03
C TRP A 200 -7.55 10.05 25.27
N ASP A 201 -8.53 10.29 24.41
CA ASP A 201 -9.87 9.69 24.47
C ASP A 201 -9.98 8.57 23.41
N PRO A 202 -10.11 7.29 23.82
CA PRO A 202 -10.20 6.15 22.90
C PRO A 202 -11.43 6.15 21.99
N SER A 203 -12.45 6.95 22.32
CA SER A 203 -13.72 7.00 21.60
C SER A 203 -13.85 8.26 20.75
N PHE A 204 -12.82 9.10 20.75
CA PHE A 204 -12.74 10.28 19.91
C PHE A 204 -12.14 9.91 18.55
N GLY A 205 -12.85 10.23 17.45
CA GLY A 205 -12.38 9.95 16.09
C GLY A 205 -12.78 8.57 15.53
N VAL A 206 -13.62 7.81 16.22
CA VAL A 206 -14.19 6.55 15.72
C VAL A 206 -15.06 6.80 14.48
N GLN A 207 -15.19 5.80 13.60
CA GLN A 207 -15.95 5.94 12.36
C GLN A 207 -17.42 6.30 12.65
N GLU A 208 -17.96 7.27 11.91
CA GLU A 208 -19.35 7.76 12.10
C GLU A 208 -20.39 6.64 11.91
N SER A 209 -20.08 5.63 11.09
CA SER A 209 -20.88 4.42 10.89
C SER A 209 -21.06 3.59 12.17
N TRP A 210 -20.12 3.62 13.10
CA TRP A 210 -20.16 2.89 14.38
C TRP A 210 -21.02 3.58 15.44
N ASP A 211 -21.45 4.81 15.16
CA ASP A 211 -22.26 5.67 16.03
C ASP A 211 -23.76 5.63 15.66
N GLY A 212 -24.13 4.88 14.61
CA GLY A 212 -25.46 4.92 14.00
C GLY A 212 -26.60 4.26 14.79
N LYS A 213 -26.30 3.51 15.85
CA LYS A 213 -27.30 2.82 16.70
C LYS A 213 -26.95 2.90 18.18
N LYS A 214 -26.73 4.12 18.68
CA LYS A 214 -26.38 4.38 20.09
C LYS A 214 -27.33 3.65 21.04
N ARG A 215 -26.82 2.60 21.66
CA ARG A 215 -27.48 1.97 22.80
C ARG A 215 -27.49 2.97 23.95
N VAL A 216 -28.66 3.21 24.53
CA VAL A 216 -28.78 4.01 25.76
C VAL A 216 -28.50 3.08 26.94
N GLY A 217 -27.23 2.99 27.35
CA GLY A 217 -26.84 2.26 28.55
C GLY A 217 -27.45 2.88 29.82
N SER A 218 -27.82 2.04 30.78
CA SER A 218 -28.31 2.47 32.10
C SER A 218 -27.14 2.83 33.02
N GLU A 219 -27.29 3.84 33.89
CA GLU A 219 -26.29 4.14 34.94
C GLU A 219 -25.98 2.91 35.83
N SER A 220 -26.93 1.97 35.98
CA SER A 220 -26.71 0.71 36.70
C SER A 220 -25.67 -0.22 36.06
N GLU A 221 -25.39 -0.06 34.76
CA GLU A 221 -24.35 -0.81 34.04
C GLU A 221 -22.97 -0.14 34.15
N ARG A 222 -22.92 1.16 34.46
CA ARG A 222 -21.69 1.88 34.82
C ARG A 222 -21.24 1.57 36.24
N GLU A 223 -22.15 1.05 37.07
CA GLU A 223 -21.99 0.89 38.52
C GLU A 223 -21.62 -0.54 38.97
N VAL A 224 -21.07 -1.38 38.10
CA VAL A 224 -20.71 -2.78 38.43
C VAL A 224 -19.65 -2.88 39.55
N ARG A 225 -19.04 -1.78 39.99
CA ARG A 225 -17.94 -1.80 40.98
C ARG A 225 -18.19 -1.18 42.35
N LEU A 226 -19.31 -0.50 42.60
CA LEU A 226 -19.57 -0.03 43.98
C LEU A 226 -20.13 -1.14 44.89
N ARG A 227 -20.70 -2.21 44.33
CA ARG A 227 -21.33 -3.28 45.12
C ARG A 227 -20.43 -4.43 45.54
N SER A 228 -19.23 -4.55 44.99
CA SER A 228 -18.29 -5.64 45.34
C SER A 228 -17.37 -5.33 46.53
N HIS A 229 -17.40 -4.11 47.08
CA HIS A 229 -16.62 -3.73 48.28
C HIS A 229 -17.41 -3.69 49.59
N SER A 230 -18.72 -3.97 49.60
CA SER A 230 -19.55 -3.89 50.81
C SER A 230 -20.01 -5.24 51.38
N SER A 231 -19.43 -6.36 50.95
CA SER A 231 -19.78 -7.69 51.50
C SER A 231 -18.55 -8.47 51.97
N SER A 232 -17.84 -7.91 52.94
CA SER A 232 -17.03 -8.70 53.88
C SER A 232 -16.79 -7.87 55.15
N ARG A 233 -17.78 -7.91 56.05
CA ARG A 233 -17.63 -7.66 57.49
C ARG A 233 -18.97 -8.01 58.15
N HIS A 234 -19.12 -9.27 58.53
CA HIS A 234 -19.71 -9.70 59.79
C HIS A 234 -19.13 -11.05 60.15
#